data_AF-A0A3D1GS82-F1
#
_entry.id   AF-A0A3D1GS82-F1
#
_cell.length_a   1.000
_cell.length_b   1.000
_cell.length_c   1.000
_cell.angle_alpha   90.00
_cell.angle_beta   90.00
_cell.angle_gamma   90.00
#
_symmetry.space_group_name_H-M   'P 1'
#
loop_
_entity.id
_entity.type
_entity.pdbx_description
1 polymer ?
#
loop_
_entity_poly.entity_id
_entity_poly.type
_entity_poly.pdbx_seq_one_letter_code
_entity_poly.pdbx_strand_id
1 'polypeptide(L)' 'KSLAIMAPGFSADCLETLEELAMEGRESFEDHGGGEFEYVPCLNASDPGMAVIRQIAKENLAGWVE' A
#
# COMPACT_ATOMS: atom_id res chain seq x y z
N LYS A 1 -0.45 10.04 -21.20
CA LYS A 1 -0.76 8.67 -20.70
C LYS A 1 -0.98 8.77 -19.19
N SER A 2 -1.78 7.91 -18.58
CA SER A 2 -2.01 7.97 -17.13
C SER A 2 -1.80 6.60 -16.51
N LEU A 3 -1.10 6.56 -15.37
CA LEU A 3 -0.78 5.34 -14.62
C LEU A 3 -1.08 5.57 -13.14
N ALA A 4 -1.82 4.63 -12.54
CA ALA A 4 -1.95 4.53 -11.09
C ALA A 4 -1.35 3.19 -10.64
N ILE A 5 -0.49 3.21 -9.63
CA ILE A 5 0.19 2.03 -9.12
C ILE A 5 -0.13 1.82 -7.63
N MET A 6 -0.28 0.56 -7.24
CA MET A 6 -0.52 0.15 -5.85
C MET A 6 0.28 -1.12 -5.55
N ALA A 7 0.61 -1.34 -4.27
CA ALA A 7 1.39 -2.49 -3.81
C ALA A 7 0.51 -3.45 -2.96
N PRO A 8 -0.32 -4.31 -3.57
CA PRO A 8 -1.31 -5.11 -2.84
C PRO A 8 -0.70 -6.18 -1.92
N GLY A 9 0.58 -6.48 -2.07
CA GLY A 9 1.33 -7.37 -1.18
C GLY A 9 1.72 -6.73 0.15
N PHE A 10 1.52 -5.42 0.31
CA PHE A 10 1.93 -4.65 1.49
C PHE A 10 0.70 -4.02 2.16
N SER A 11 0.61 -4.18 3.48
CA SER A 11 -0.42 -3.51 4.30
C SER A 11 0.03 -2.13 4.77
N ALA A 12 1.33 -1.89 4.83
CA ALA A 12 1.96 -0.65 5.25
C ALA A 12 3.11 -0.30 4.30
N ASP A 13 3.38 0.98 4.15
CA ASP A 13 4.45 1.48 3.31
C ASP A 13 5.83 1.15 3.91
N CYS A 14 6.74 0.79 3.02
CA CYS A 14 8.14 0.50 3.31
C CYS A 14 9.05 1.16 2.26
N LEU A 15 10.33 0.80 2.26
CA LEU A 15 11.31 1.38 1.33
C LEU A 15 10.91 1.07 -0.12
N GLU A 16 10.57 -0.19 -0.39
CA GLU A 16 10.21 -0.69 -1.71
C GLU A 16 8.96 0.03 -2.27
N THR A 17 7.98 0.38 -1.42
CA THR A 17 6.77 1.04 -1.89
C THR A 17 6.95 2.54 -2.13
N LEU A 18 7.76 3.21 -1.32
CA LEU A 18 7.94 4.67 -1.38
C LEU A 18 9.05 5.08 -2.34
N GLU A 19 10.18 4.41 -2.31
CA GLU A 19 11.33 4.75 -3.13
C GLU A 19 11.21 4.08 -4.51
N GLU A 20 11.20 2.75 -4.55
CA GLU A 20 11.24 2.02 -5.83
C GLU A 20 9.94 2.21 -6.64
N LEU A 21 8.76 2.03 -6.04
CA LEU A 21 7.50 2.14 -6.78
C LEU A 21 7.05 3.58 -7.01
N ALA A 22 7.04 4.43 -5.97
CA ALA A 22 6.44 5.76 -6.07
C ALA A 22 7.38 6.82 -6.65
N MET A 23 8.68 6.74 -6.36
CA MET A 23 9.67 7.71 -6.84
C MET A 23 10.35 7.23 -8.12
N GLU A 24 11.08 6.11 -8.08
CA GLU A 24 11.81 5.61 -9.25
C GLU A 24 10.85 5.16 -10.36
N GLY A 25 9.73 4.53 -10.00
CA GLY A 25 8.67 4.16 -10.94
C GLY A 25 8.02 5.37 -11.65
N ARG A 26 7.87 6.50 -10.95
CA ARG A 26 7.40 7.76 -11.55
C ARG A 26 8.42 8.30 -12.55
N GLU A 27 9.67 8.44 -12.12
CA GLU A 27 10.76 8.94 -12.96
C GLU A 27 10.86 8.10 -14.23
N SER A 28 10.89 6.77 -14.09
CA SER A 28 10.91 5.85 -15.22
C SER A 28 9.71 6.02 -16.15
N PHE A 29 8.49 6.19 -15.62
CA PHE A 29 7.31 6.39 -16.46
C PHE A 29 7.37 7.70 -17.23
N GLU A 30 7.74 8.80 -16.58
CA GLU A 30 7.83 10.13 -17.18
C GLU A 30 8.93 10.19 -18.26
N ASP A 31 10.11 9.61 -17.98
CA ASP A 31 11.24 9.54 -18.93
C ASP A 31 10.90 8.81 -20.23
N HIS A 32 9.96 7.86 -20.18
CA HIS A 32 9.50 7.10 -21.35
C HIS A 32 8.26 7.72 -22.02
N GLY A 33 8.00 9.01 -21.81
CA GLY A 33 6.88 9.75 -22.39
C GLY A 33 5.54 9.36 -21.76
N GLY A 34 5.58 9.04 -20.46
CA GLY A 34 4.41 8.97 -19.58
C GLY A 34 3.74 10.34 -19.42
N GLY A 35 2.60 10.35 -18.75
CA GLY A 35 1.94 11.59 -18.32
C GLY A 35 1.64 11.50 -16.83
N GLU A 36 0.36 11.59 -16.46
CA GLU A 36 -0.06 11.52 -15.06
C GLU A 36 0.36 10.21 -14.39
N PHE A 37 1.01 10.32 -13.23
CA PHE A 37 1.43 9.19 -12.40
C PHE A 37 0.92 9.37 -10.97
N GLU A 38 0.15 8.39 -10.50
CA GLU A 38 -0.35 8.35 -9.13
C GLU A 38 0.12 7.09 -8.41
N TYR A 39 0.70 7.27 -7.23
CA TYR A 39 0.95 6.18 -6.31
C TYR A 39 -0.19 6.11 -5.28
N VAL A 40 -0.81 4.94 -5.15
CA VAL A 40 -1.85 4.68 -4.14
C VAL A 40 -1.17 4.16 -2.87
N PRO A 41 -1.21 4.91 -1.74
CA PRO A 41 -0.56 4.49 -0.50
C PRO A 41 -1.14 3.18 0.04
N CYS A 42 -0.31 2.44 0.77
CA CYS A 42 -0.81 1.30 1.54
C CYS A 42 -1.83 1.74 2.60
N LEU A 43 -2.57 0.76 3.15
CA LEU A 43 -3.58 1.05 4.17
C LEU A 43 -2.96 1.68 5.43
N ASN A 44 -1.71 1.36 5.76
CA ASN A 44 -0.99 1.91 6.90
C ASN A 44 -1.82 1.80 8.19
N ALA A 45 -1.69 2.78 9.09
CA ALA A 45 -2.50 2.88 10.31
C ALA A 45 -3.87 3.55 10.09
N SER A 46 -4.40 3.57 8.86
CA SER A 46 -5.73 4.13 8.58
C SER A 46 -6.84 3.34 9.29
N ASP A 47 -8.02 3.95 9.43
CA ASP A 47 -9.17 3.27 10.05
C ASP A 47 -9.53 1.94 9.36
N PRO A 48 -9.59 1.85 8.01
CA PRO A 48 -9.78 0.57 7.32
C PRO A 48 -8.62 -0.41 7.53
N GLY A 49 -7.37 0.06 7.49
CA GLY A 49 -6.18 -0.78 7.72
C GLY A 49 -6.21 -1.43 9.10
N MET A 50 -6.44 -0.63 10.13
CA MET A 50 -6.55 -1.12 11.50
C MET A 50 -7.81 -1.98 11.71
N ALA A 51 -8.89 -1.76 10.98
CA ALA A 51 -10.09 -2.60 11.06
C ALA A 51 -9.80 -4.03 10.62
N VAL A 52 -9.02 -4.23 9.55
CA VAL A 52 -8.61 -5.57 9.08
C VAL A 52 -7.73 -6.26 10.13
N ILE A 53 -6.71 -5.58 10.66
CA ILE A 53 -5.84 -6.15 11.71
C ILE A 53 -6.65 -6.55 12.94
N ARG A 54 -7.56 -5.67 13.40
CA ARG A 54 -8.47 -5.98 14.53
C ARG A 54 -9.34 -7.19 14.26
N GLN A 55 -9.89 -7.31 13.06
CA GLN A 55 -10.76 -8.43 12.70
C GLN A 55 -9.99 -9.75 12.71
N ILE A 56 -8.83 -9.81 12.06
CA ILE A 56 -7.95 -11.00 12.03
C ILE A 56 -7.55 -11.38 13.46
N ALA A 57 -7.14 -10.42 14.28
CA ALA A 57 -6.76 -10.70 15.67
C ALA A 57 -7.93 -11.28 16.48
N LYS A 58 -9.14 -10.70 16.36
CA LYS A 58 -10.34 -11.21 17.06
C LYS A 58 -10.69 -12.64 16.66
N GLU A 59 -10.64 -12.94 15.37
CA GLU A 59 -10.96 -14.28 14.86
C GLU A 59 -9.95 -15.33 15.34
N ASN A 60 -8.65 -14.98 15.36
CA ASN A 60 -7.59 -15.91 15.72
C ASN A 60 -7.35 -16.04 17.23
N LEU A 61 -7.79 -15.06 18.01
CA LEU A 61 -7.76 -15.12 19.48
C LEU A 61 -9.08 -15.63 20.08
N ALA A 62 -10.07 -15.98 19.25
CA ALA A 62 -11.36 -16.49 19.73
C ALA A 62 -11.16 -17.75 20.58
N GLY A 63 -11.63 -17.70 21.83
CA GLY A 63 -11.49 -18.79 22.81
C GLY A 63 -10.17 -18.80 23.58
N TRP A 64 -9.25 -17.86 23.33
CA TRP A 64 -7.99 -17.70 24.07
C TRP A 64 -8.03 -16.54 25.07
N VAL A 65 -8.89 -15.55 24.83
CA VAL A 65 -9.12 -14.41 25.71
C VAL A 65 -10.52 -14.58 26.29
N GLU A 66 -10.61 -14.66 27.62
CA GLU A 66 -11.89 -14.74 28.36
C GLU A 66 -12.81 -13.53 28.08
#